data_AF-A0AAP8U2M8-F1
#
_entry.id   AF-A0AAP8U2M8-F1
#
_cell.length_a   1.000
_cell.length_b   1.000
_cell.length_c   1.000
_cell.angle_alpha   90.00
_cell.angle_beta   90.00
_cell.angle_gamma   90.00
#
_symmetry.space_group_name_H-M   'P 1'
#
loop_
_entity.id
_entity.type
_entity.pdbx_description
1 polymer ?
#
loop_
_entity_poly.entity_id
_entity_poly.type
_entity_poly.pdbx_seq_one_letter_code
_entity_poly.pdbx_strand_id
1 'polypeptide(L)' 'MMALSRSVESNHNIVFDCKYHVVFCPKYRKKVLIEPVDVRLKELFLEKAQELRAEVVEM' A
#
# COMPACT_ATOMS: atom_id res chain seq x y z
N MET A 1 -9.24 0.15 29.85
CA MET A 1 -9.03 -0.88 28.80
C MET A 1 -9.69 -0.35 27.53
N MET A 2 -8.96 0.45 26.74
CA MET A 2 -9.49 0.98 25.47
C MET A 2 -9.32 -0.12 24.41
N ALA A 3 -10.42 -0.67 23.93
CA ALA A 3 -10.38 -1.53 22.76
C ALA A 3 -9.87 -0.69 21.57
N LEU A 4 -8.78 -1.12 20.93
CA LEU A 4 -8.40 -0.61 19.62
C LEU A 4 -9.55 -0.94 18.66
N SER A 5 -10.32 0.07 18.28
CA SER A 5 -11.38 -0.05 17.28
C SER A 5 -10.75 -0.45 15.94
N ARG A 6 -10.81 -1.74 15.60
CA ARG A 6 -10.41 -2.24 14.29
C ARG A 6 -11.44 -1.79 13.25
N SER A 7 -11.00 -0.98 12.28
CA SER A 7 -11.79 -0.69 11.08
C SER A 7 -11.81 -1.95 10.21
N VAL A 8 -13.00 -2.51 9.99
CA VAL A 8 -13.25 -3.71 9.19
C VAL A 8 -14.13 -3.35 8.00
N GLU A 9 -13.84 -3.93 6.84
CA GLU A 9 -14.62 -3.78 5.62
C GLU A 9 -15.53 -4.99 5.42
N SER A 10 -16.63 -4.83 4.70
CA SER A 10 -17.57 -5.91 4.45
C SER A 10 -18.20 -5.86 3.06
N ASN A 11 -18.32 -7.02 2.43
CA ASN A 11 -19.18 -7.25 1.27
C ASN A 11 -20.42 -8.07 1.73
N HIS A 12 -21.35 -8.33 0.82
CA HIS A 12 -22.64 -9.00 1.06
C HIS A 12 -22.58 -10.24 1.97
N ASN A 13 -21.47 -11.00 1.92
CA ASN A 13 -21.29 -12.22 2.69
C ASN A 13 -19.96 -12.33 3.46
N ILE A 14 -19.05 -11.37 3.34
CA ILE A 14 -17.69 -11.49 3.89
C ILE A 14 -17.30 -10.19 4.59
N VAL A 15 -16.85 -10.29 5.84
CA VAL A 15 -16.23 -9.20 6.60
C VAL A 15 -14.73 -9.48 6.67
N PHE A 16 -13.90 -8.49 6.36
CA PHE A 16 -12.45 -8.64 6.26
C PHE A 16 -11.71 -7.40 6.78
N ASP A 17 -10.46 -7.62 7.20
CA ASP A 17 -9.51 -6.57 7.57
C ASP A 17 -8.14 -6.96 7.01
N CYS A 18 -7.85 -6.47 5.80
CA CYS A 18 -6.73 -6.91 4.98
C CYS A 18 -5.65 -5.83 4.89
N LYS A 19 -4.98 -5.55 6.01
CA LYS A 19 -3.85 -4.60 6.06
C LYS A 19 -2.53 -5.33 5.84
N TYR A 20 -1.74 -4.88 4.88
CA TYR A 20 -0.43 -5.47 4.54
C TYR A 20 0.67 -4.41 4.59
N HIS A 21 1.81 -4.77 5.17
CA HIS A 21 3.02 -3.95 5.14
C HIS A 21 3.97 -4.50 4.07
N VAL A 22 4.03 -3.83 2.93
CA VAL A 22 4.80 -4.27 1.76
C VAL A 22 6.10 -3.47 1.68
N VAL A 23 7.24 -4.17 1.70
CA VAL A 23 8.57 -3.58 1.51
C VAL A 23 9.29 -4.31 0.39
N PHE A 24 9.95 -3.57 -0.49
CA PHE A 24 10.76 -4.14 -1.56
C PHE A 24 12.08 -3.38 -1.70
N CYS A 25 13.02 -3.98 -2.44
CA CYS A 25 14.32 -3.38 -2.73
C CYS A 25 14.62 -3.49 -4.23
N PRO A 26 15.32 -2.51 -4.82
CA PRO A 26 15.74 -2.59 -6.21
C PRO A 26 16.76 -3.71 -6.41
N LYS A 27 16.83 -4.25 -7.63
CA LYS A 27 17.79 -5.30 -7.98
C LYS A 27 19.22 -4.85 -7.65
N TYR A 28 19.98 -5.72 -6.96
CA TYR A 28 21.32 -5.45 -6.44
C TYR A 28 21.43 -4.34 -5.38
N ARG A 29 20.32 -3.93 -4.75
CA ARG A 29 20.28 -2.87 -3.73
C ARG A 29 20.95 -1.57 -4.21
N LYS A 30 20.85 -1.28 -5.51
CA LYS A 30 21.37 -0.02 -6.07
C LYS A 30 20.57 1.14 -5.50
N LYS A 31 21.23 2.25 -5.17
CA LYS A 31 20.60 3.49 -4.71
C LYS A 31 19.95 4.26 -5.87
N VAL A 32 18.96 3.63 -6.51
CA VAL A 32 18.23 4.18 -7.67
C VAL A 32 16.89 4.79 -7.28
N LEU A 33 16.41 4.54 -6.06
CA LEU A 33 15.19 5.10 -5.50
C LEU A 33 15.47 6.50 -4.93
N ILE A 34 15.91 7.40 -5.79
CA ILE A 34 16.17 8.83 -5.51
C ILE A 34 15.47 9.67 -6.59
N GLU A 35 15.32 10.97 -6.36
CA GLU A 35 14.73 11.88 -7.34
C GLU A 35 15.53 11.86 -8.65
N PRO A 36 14.88 11.78 -9.84
CA PRO A 36 13.43 11.86 -10.09
C PRO A 36 12.70 10.49 -10.14
N VAL A 37 13.41 9.39 -9.95
CA VAL A 37 12.85 8.03 -10.11
C VAL A 37 11.83 7.72 -9.01
N ASP A 38 12.08 8.17 -7.78
CA ASP A 38 11.17 7.93 -6.66
C ASP A 38 9.79 8.59 -6.86
N VAL A 39 9.75 9.81 -7.40
CA VAL A 39 8.51 10.56 -7.68
C VAL A 39 7.65 9.77 -8.66
N ARG A 40 8.22 9.38 -9.82
CA ARG A 40 7.49 8.62 -10.84
C ARG A 40 7.05 7.25 -10.34
N LEU A 41 7.84 6.61 -9.48
CA LEU A 41 7.50 5.33 -8.89
C LEU A 41 6.27 5.43 -7.96
N LYS A 42 6.21 6.48 -7.12
CA LYS A 42 5.06 6.75 -6.24
C LYS A 42 3.78 6.98 -7.04
N GLU A 43 3.86 7.74 -8.14
CA GLU A 43 2.74 7.92 -9.07
C GLU A 43 2.23 6.59 -9.63
N LEU A 44 3.14 5.74 -10.13
CA LEU A 44 2.79 4.42 -10.66
C LEU A 44 2.15 3.51 -9.59
N PHE A 45 2.59 3.61 -8.33
CA PHE A 45 1.96 2.87 -7.23
C PHE A 45 0.54 3.34 -6.95
N LEU A 46 0.30 4.65 -6.97
CA LEU A 46 -1.06 5.19 -6.80
C LEU A 46 -1.97 4.78 -7.94
N GLU A 47 -1.49 4.86 -9.19
CA GLU A 47 -2.23 4.39 -10.37
C GLU A 47 -2.60 2.90 -10.26
N LYS A 48 -1.65 2.05 -9.84
CA LYS A 48 -1.89 0.62 -9.65
C LYS A 48 -2.79 0.29 -8.46
N ALA A 49 -2.68 1.05 -7.36
CA ALA A 49 -3.57 0.88 -6.23
C ALA A 49 -5.03 1.18 -6.62
N GLN A 50 -5.25 2.24 -7.42
CA GLN A 50 -6.58 2.56 -7.96
C GLN A 50 -7.12 1.46 -8.86
N GLU A 51 -6.30 0.92 -9.77
CA GLU A 51 -6.70 -0.19 -10.66
C GLU A 51 -7.10 -1.44 -9.86
N LEU A 52 -6.37 -1.75 -8.79
CA LEU A 52 -6.63 -2.89 -7.91
C LEU A 52 -7.72 -2.64 -6.87
N ARG A 53 -8.27 -1.42 -6.79
CA ARG A 53 -9.19 -0.98 -5.71
C ARG A 53 -8.61 -1.20 -4.32
N ALA A 54 -7.30 -1.00 -4.19
CA ALA A 54 -6.59 -1.06 -2.92
C ALA A 54 -6.39 0.36 -2.37
N GLU A 55 -6.46 0.49 -1.05
CA GLU A 55 -6.16 1.73 -0.35
C GLU A 55 -4.70 1.75 0.10
N VAL A 56 -3.98 2.83 -0.20
CA VAL A 56 -2.61 3.04 0.30
C VAL A 56 -2.68 3.95 1.51
N VAL A 57 -2.39 3.38 2.69
CA VAL A 57 -2.42 4.12 3.96
C VAL A 57 -1.15 4.96 4.13
N GLU A 58 0.02 4.38 3.83
CA GLU A 58 1.34 5.01 3.97
C GLU A 58 2.29 4.53 2.84
N MET A 59 3.18 5.41 2.37
CA MET A 59 4.23 5.12 1.36
C MET A 59 5.61 5.54 1.85
#